data_AF-A0A414L4K9-F1
#
_entry.id   AF-A0A414L4K9-F1
#
_cell.length_a   1.000
_cell.length_b   1.000
_cell.length_c   1.000
_cell.angle_alpha   90.00
_cell.angle_beta   90.00
_cell.angle_gamma   90.00
#
_symmetry.space_group_name_H-M   'P 1'
#
loop_
_entity.id
_entity.type
_entity.pdbx_description
1 polymer ?
#
loop_
_entity_poly.entity_id
_entity_poly.type
_entity_poly.pdbx_seq_one_letter_code
_entity_poly.pdbx_strand_id
1 'polypeptide(L)'
;MTILGTELSPLSDSVPVITEVYDLLSGKHDGTITPWAPIIVSGSRLDMYARNTVRLCLVSATDVRRVIEVGHIYKYSCNKVILALPELEPGGYVPAFKILQEDGSTLLQVLSVLWNVPDIGIKY
;
A
#
# COMPACT_ATOMS: atom_id res chain seq x y z
N MET A 1 -18.87 -23.18 30.35
CA MET A 1 -18.51 -23.38 28.94
C MET A 1 -17.50 -22.31 28.61
N THR A 2 -16.23 -22.67 28.61
CA THR A 2 -15.10 -21.73 28.58
C THR A 2 -14.67 -21.58 27.13
N ILE A 3 -14.78 -20.37 26.58
CA ILE A 3 -14.28 -20.07 25.23
C ILE A 3 -12.75 -20.05 25.34
N LEU A 4 -12.11 -21.08 24.77
CA LEU A 4 -10.67 -21.23 24.70
C LEU A 4 -10.09 -20.13 23.80
N GLY A 5 -8.99 -19.54 24.24
CA GLY A 5 -8.40 -18.33 23.68
C GLY A 5 -8.17 -18.41 22.18
N THR A 6 -8.76 -17.46 21.47
CA THR A 6 -8.07 -16.86 20.33
C THR A 6 -7.13 -15.83 20.95
N GLU A 7 -5.85 -16.18 21.11
CA GLU A 7 -4.85 -15.15 21.30
C GLU A 7 -4.91 -14.24 20.07
N LEU A 8 -5.52 -13.07 20.23
CA LEU A 8 -5.21 -11.93 19.40
C LEU A 8 -3.74 -11.64 19.69
N SER A 9 -2.83 -12.22 18.90
CA SER A 9 -1.43 -11.83 18.90
C SER A 9 -1.39 -10.30 18.84
N PRO A 10 -0.61 -9.63 19.70
CA PRO A 10 -0.64 -8.18 19.75
C PRO A 10 -0.27 -7.66 18.35
N LEU A 11 -1.24 -7.00 17.71
CA LEU A 11 -1.14 -6.42 16.38
C LEU A 11 -0.10 -5.28 16.29
N SER A 12 0.78 -5.08 17.28
CA SER A 12 1.35 -3.76 17.57
C SER A 12 2.77 -3.47 17.07
N ASP A 13 3.65 -4.47 16.85
CA ASP A 13 5.07 -4.17 16.55
C ASP A 13 5.60 -4.58 15.17
N SER A 14 4.89 -5.43 14.43
CA SER A 14 5.36 -5.93 13.12
C SER A 14 4.70 -5.27 11.91
N VAL A 15 3.64 -4.48 12.12
CA VAL A 15 2.80 -3.99 11.02
C VAL A 15 3.37 -2.71 10.42
N PRO A 16 3.66 -2.65 9.11
CA PRO A 16 4.09 -1.42 8.45
C PRO A 16 3.04 -0.31 8.59
N VAL A 17 3.50 0.89 8.86
CA VAL A 17 2.65 2.09 8.96
C VAL A 17 3.06 3.06 7.88
N ILE A 18 2.09 3.58 7.14
CA ILE A 18 2.30 4.70 6.22
C ILE A 18 1.79 5.97 6.91
N THR A 19 2.60 7.02 6.90
CA THR A 19 2.26 8.32 7.48
C THR A 19 2.08 9.40 6.43
N GLU A 20 2.71 9.25 5.26
CA GLU A 20 2.72 10.27 4.22
C GLU A 20 2.99 9.62 2.85
N VAL A 21 2.42 10.21 1.81
CA VAL A 21 2.85 10.01 0.43
C VAL A 21 3.23 11.36 -0.17
N TYR A 22 4.38 11.42 -0.82
CA TYR A 22 4.81 12.55 -1.63
C TYR A 22 4.79 12.14 -3.10
N ASP A 23 3.89 12.74 -3.87
CA ASP A 23 3.80 12.56 -5.31
C ASP A 23 4.78 13.51 -6.02
N LEU A 24 5.82 12.94 -6.65
CA LEU A 24 6.93 13.73 -7.20
C LEU A 24 6.56 14.46 -8.50
N LEU A 25 5.48 14.04 -9.17
CA LEU A 25 5.04 14.67 -10.42
C LEU A 25 4.19 15.91 -10.15
N SER A 26 3.25 15.82 -9.22
CA SER A 26 2.36 16.92 -8.83
C SER A 26 2.92 17.81 -7.73
N GLY A 27 3.92 17.33 -6.98
CA GLY A 27 4.49 18.04 -5.83
C GLY A 27 3.67 17.91 -4.55
N LYS A 28 2.63 17.06 -4.52
CA LYS A 28 1.65 17.00 -3.43
C LYS A 28 1.99 16.01 -2.33
N HIS A 29 1.60 16.35 -1.10
CA HIS A 29 1.73 15.51 0.11
C HIS A 29 0.37 15.15 0.74
N ASP A 30 -0.73 15.45 0.07
CA ASP A 30 -2.10 15.42 0.62
C ASP A 30 -2.84 14.10 0.38
N GLY A 31 -2.15 13.07 -0.10
CA GLY A 31 -2.74 11.81 -0.53
C GLY A 31 -3.21 11.79 -1.99
N THR A 32 -3.13 12.90 -2.72
CA THR A 32 -3.32 12.87 -4.19
C THR A 32 -2.11 12.17 -4.83
N ILE A 33 -2.39 11.20 -5.69
CA ILE A 33 -1.37 10.48 -6.45
C ILE A 33 -1.65 10.54 -7.95
N THR A 34 -0.59 10.57 -8.74
CA THR A 34 -0.65 10.63 -10.20
C THR A 34 -0.30 9.26 -10.79
N PRO A 35 -1.14 8.68 -11.67
CA PRO A 35 -0.82 7.42 -12.34
C PRO A 35 0.54 7.52 -13.05
N TRP A 36 1.29 6.42 -13.10
CA TRP A 36 2.65 6.35 -13.67
C TRP A 36 3.73 7.24 -13.01
N ALA A 37 3.39 8.04 -12.00
CA ALA A 37 4.35 8.91 -11.35
C ALA A 37 5.19 8.15 -10.31
N PRO A 38 6.45 8.58 -10.11
CA PRO A 38 7.21 8.15 -8.96
C PRO A 38 6.70 8.86 -7.70
N ILE A 39 6.56 8.09 -6.62
CA ILE A 39 6.15 8.61 -5.30
C ILE A 39 7.16 8.21 -4.24
N ILE A 40 7.21 9.00 -3.16
CA ILE A 40 7.91 8.66 -1.92
C ILE A 40 6.87 8.39 -0.84
N VAL A 41 6.83 7.16 -0.35
CA VAL A 41 6.00 6.77 0.79
C VAL A 41 6.86 6.85 2.04
N SER A 42 6.43 7.65 3.02
CA SER A 42 7.09 7.74 4.34
C SER A 42 6.27 7.00 5.39
N GLY A 43 6.95 6.43 6.38
CA GLY A 43 6.29 5.65 7.41
C GLY A 43 7.27 4.96 8.36
N SER A 44 6.86 3.81 8.89
CA SER A 44 7.70 2.95 9.72
C SER A 44 7.56 1.49 9.32
N ARG A 45 8.62 0.71 9.54
CA ARG A 45 8.72 -0.72 9.22
C ARG A 45 8.50 -1.01 7.73
N LEU A 46 8.85 -0.05 6.87
CA LEU A 46 8.72 -0.19 5.42
C LEU A 46 9.84 -1.05 4.81
N ASP A 47 10.88 -1.39 5.56
CA ASP A 47 11.91 -2.35 5.14
C ASP A 47 11.35 -3.78 4.96
N MET A 48 10.10 -4.03 5.37
CA MET A 48 9.37 -5.27 5.10
C MET A 48 9.32 -5.61 3.59
N TYR A 49 9.41 -4.63 2.69
CA TYR A 49 9.51 -4.88 1.24
C TYR A 49 10.78 -5.64 0.81
N ALA A 50 11.80 -5.74 1.66
CA ALA A 50 12.98 -6.57 1.40
C ALA A 50 12.65 -8.07 1.33
N ARG A 51 11.51 -8.48 1.88
CA ARG A 51 11.09 -9.88 1.89
C ARG A 51 10.50 -10.26 0.55
N ASN A 52 11.05 -11.28 -0.10
CA ASN A 52 10.54 -11.80 -1.38
C ASN A 52 9.07 -12.26 -1.33
N THR A 53 8.55 -12.49 -0.12
CA THR A 53 7.17 -12.88 0.16
C THR A 53 6.19 -11.71 0.28
N VAL A 54 6.68 -10.46 0.24
CA VAL A 54 5.87 -9.25 0.46
C VAL A 54 5.77 -8.44 -0.83
N ARG A 55 4.56 -7.94 -1.13
CA ARG A 55 4.28 -7.01 -2.23
C ARG A 55 3.44 -5.85 -1.73
N LEU A 56 3.74 -4.63 -2.22
CA LEU A 56 2.82 -3.50 -2.10
C LEU A 56 1.68 -3.69 -3.09
N CYS A 57 0.47 -3.44 -2.63
CA CYS A 57 -0.74 -3.44 -3.43
C CYS A 57 -1.53 -2.14 -3.21
N LEU A 58 -2.38 -1.82 -4.17
CA LEU A 58 -3.42 -0.80 -4.07
C LEU A 58 -4.78 -1.50 -4.20
N VAL A 59 -5.62 -1.35 -3.18
CA VAL A 59 -6.99 -1.86 -3.18
C VAL A 59 -7.92 -0.71 -3.52
N SER A 60 -8.80 -0.89 -4.50
CA SER A 60 -9.83 0.13 -4.78
C SER A 60 -10.73 0.31 -3.57
N ALA A 61 -10.99 1.57 -3.20
CA ALA A 61 -11.88 1.91 -2.10
C ALA A 61 -13.36 1.59 -2.41
N THR A 62 -13.72 1.46 -3.69
CA THR A 62 -15.08 1.17 -4.16
C THR A 62 -15.27 -0.28 -4.60
N ASP A 63 -14.20 -0.99 -4.94
CA ASP A 63 -14.20 -2.41 -5.28
C ASP A 63 -13.04 -3.15 -4.61
N VAL A 64 -13.33 -3.73 -3.45
CA VAL A 64 -12.34 -4.48 -2.65
C VAL A 64 -11.77 -5.71 -3.35
N ARG A 65 -12.38 -6.18 -4.46
CA ARG A 65 -11.83 -7.29 -5.26
C ARG A 65 -10.76 -6.81 -6.23
N ARG A 66 -10.70 -5.51 -6.53
CA ARG A 66 -9.69 -4.91 -7.39
C ARG A 66 -8.44 -4.57 -6.58
N VAL A 67 -7.51 -5.52 -6.59
CA VAL A 67 -6.19 -5.40 -5.96
C VAL A 67 -5.13 -5.29 -7.05
N ILE A 68 -4.37 -4.21 -7.04
CA ILE A 68 -3.35 -3.90 -8.05
C ILE A 68 -1.97 -4.00 -7.39
N GLU A 69 -1.13 -4.92 -7.86
CA GLU A 69 0.25 -5.04 -7.36
C GLU A 69 1.13 -3.90 -7.90
N VAL A 70 1.91 -3.30 -7.02
CA VAL A 70 2.88 -2.27 -7.36
C VAL A 70 4.25 -2.94 -7.53
N GLY A 71 4.64 -3.21 -8.78
CA GLY A 71 5.86 -3.96 -9.08
C GLY A 71 7.15 -3.15 -9.09
N HIS A 72 7.07 -1.83 -9.33
CA HIS A 72 8.24 -0.99 -9.55
C HIS A 72 8.68 -0.26 -8.27
N ILE A 73 9.44 -0.94 -7.42
CA ILE A 73 10.09 -0.34 -6.25
C ILE A 73 11.56 -0.04 -6.58
N TYR A 74 11.96 1.23 -6.46
CA TYR A 74 13.33 1.68 -6.73
C TYR A 74 14.26 1.55 -5.52
N LYS A 75 13.75 1.93 -4.35
CA LYS A 75 14.52 1.92 -3.10
C LYS A 75 13.59 1.83 -1.91
N TYR A 76 14.05 1.15 -0.86
CA TYR A 76 13.37 1.11 0.42
C TYR A 76 14.37 1.23 1.57
N SER A 77 13.86 1.70 2.70
CA SER A 77 14.48 1.71 4.02
C SER A 77 13.39 1.43 5.06
N CYS A 78 13.75 1.38 6.34
CA CYS A 78 12.78 1.18 7.41
C CYS A 78 11.69 2.27 7.47
N ASN A 79 11.93 3.46 6.89
CA ASN A 79 11.03 4.61 7.00
C ASN A 79 10.62 5.26 5.66
N LYS A 80 11.18 4.82 4.54
CA LYS A 80 10.86 5.39 3.22
C LYS A 80 10.87 4.32 2.14
N VAL A 81 10.00 4.49 1.16
CA VAL A 81 9.99 3.71 -0.09
C VAL A 81 9.80 4.65 -1.25
N ILE A 82 10.59 4.43 -2.28
CA ILE A 82 10.50 5.13 -3.56
C ILE A 82 10.04 4.11 -4.58
N LEU A 83 8.93 4.39 -5.25
CA LEU A 83 8.30 3.47 -6.20
C LEU A 83 7.64 4.24 -7.33
N ALA A 84 7.36 3.57 -8.45
CA ALA A 84 6.49 4.08 -9.50
C ALA A 84 5.11 3.45 -9.41
N LEU A 85 4.08 4.29 -9.50
CA LEU A 85 2.71 3.83 -9.57
C LEU A 85 2.43 3.17 -10.92
N PRO A 86 1.59 2.14 -10.97
CA PRO A 86 1.09 1.61 -12.24
C PRO A 86 0.08 2.58 -12.87
N GLU A 87 -0.52 2.15 -13.98
CA GLU A 87 -1.76 2.75 -14.46
C GLU A 87 -2.86 2.61 -13.40
N LEU A 88 -3.59 3.71 -13.16
CA LEU A 88 -4.69 3.75 -12.21
C LEU A 88 -5.83 4.57 -12.81
N GLU A 89 -7.06 4.07 -12.67
CA GLU A 89 -8.26 4.84 -12.96
C GLU A 89 -8.51 5.89 -11.87
N PRO A 90 -9.20 7.00 -12.18
CA PRO A 90 -9.67 7.94 -11.17
C PRO A 90 -10.45 7.26 -10.04
N GLY A 91 -10.16 7.64 -8.80
CA GLY A 91 -10.79 7.07 -7.62
C GLY A 91 -9.88 6.97 -6.40
N GLY A 92 -10.47 6.48 -5.31
CA GLY A 92 -9.77 6.22 -4.05
C GLY A 92 -9.12 4.85 -4.03
N TYR A 93 -7.89 4.77 -3.53
CA TYR A 93 -7.12 3.55 -3.35
C TYR A 93 -6.53 3.51 -1.96
N VAL A 94 -6.61 2.33 -1.34
CA VAL A 94 -6.03 2.06 -0.04
C VAL A 94 -4.79 1.17 -0.24
N PRO A 95 -3.59 1.59 0.19
CA PRO A 95 -2.42 0.75 0.10
C PRO A 95 -2.57 -0.45 1.04
N ALA A 96 -2.04 -1.59 0.59
CA ALA A 96 -2.10 -2.85 1.30
C ALA A 96 -0.81 -3.65 1.10
N PHE A 97 -0.50 -4.52 2.05
CA PHE A 97 0.58 -5.49 1.95
C PHE A 97 0.01 -6.86 1.63
N LYS A 98 0.43 -7.43 0.51
CA LYS A 98 0.19 -8.82 0.17
C LYS A 98 1.37 -9.65 0.66
N ILE A 99 1.11 -10.60 1.56
CA ILE A 99 2.12 -11.39 2.26
C ILE A 99 1.86 -12.87 1.98
N LEU A 100 2.78 -13.53 1.28
CA LEU A 100 2.79 -14.98 1.09
C LEU A 100 3.21 -15.66 2.41
N GLN A 101 2.32 -16.50 2.94
CA GLN A 101 2.52 -17.29 4.14
C GLN A 101 3.26 -18.60 3.82
N GLU A 102 3.80 -19.27 4.85
CA GLU A 102 4.54 -20.53 4.71
C GLU A 102 3.67 -21.68 4.19
N ASP A 103 2.37 -21.67 4.50
CA ASP A 103 1.39 -22.64 4.00
C ASP A 103 0.95 -22.40 2.55
N GLY A 104 1.53 -21.39 1.88
CA GLY A 104 1.20 -20.97 0.52
C GLY A 104 -0.03 -20.08 0.42
N SER A 105 -0.74 -19.83 1.53
CA SER A 105 -1.83 -18.86 1.55
C SER A 105 -1.31 -17.43 1.45
N THR A 106 -2.20 -16.49 1.11
CA THR A 106 -1.85 -15.08 1.02
C THR A 106 -2.70 -14.27 1.99
N LEU A 107 -2.03 -13.48 2.82
CA LEU A 107 -2.66 -12.48 3.66
C LEU A 107 -2.62 -11.12 2.95
N LEU A 108 -3.76 -10.42 2.90
CA LEU A 108 -3.84 -9.04 2.45
C LEU A 108 -4.08 -8.13 3.65
N GLN A 109 -3.07 -7.36 4.03
CA GLN A 109 -3.13 -6.40 5.13
C GLN A 109 -3.37 -5.00 4.60
N VAL A 110 -4.59 -4.51 4.74
CA VAL A 110 -5.03 -3.18 4.30
C VAL A 110 -4.62 -2.12 5.34
N LEU A 111 -4.12 -0.98 4.89
CA LEU A 111 -3.67 0.11 5.76
C LEU A 111 -4.74 1.19 5.94
N SER A 112 -4.61 1.98 6.99
CA SER A 112 -5.56 3.05 7.33
C SER A 112 -5.22 4.40 6.68
N VAL A 113 -4.91 4.41 5.38
CA VAL A 113 -4.68 5.64 4.60
C VAL A 113 -5.43 5.57 3.28
N LEU A 114 -5.86 6.71 2.75
CA LEU A 114 -6.54 6.81 1.47
C LEU A 114 -5.72 7.67 0.53
N TRP A 115 -5.43 7.14 -0.66
CA TRP A 115 -4.81 7.88 -1.76
C TRP A 115 -5.84 8.09 -2.86
N ASN A 116 -5.80 9.25 -3.52
CA ASN A 116 -6.79 9.62 -4.52
C ASN A 116 -6.12 9.89 -5.86
N VAL A 117 -6.60 9.21 -6.89
CA VAL A 117 -6.29 9.53 -8.28
C VAL A 117 -7.36 10.50 -8.77
N PRO A 118 -7.00 11.75 -9.14
CA PRO A 118 -7.98 12.72 -9.58
C PRO A 118 -8.57 12.34 -10.93
N ASP A 119 -9.85 12.64 -11.13
CA ASP A 119 -10.44 12.63 -12.47
C ASP A 119 -10.00 13.90 -13.20
N ILE A 120 -9.01 13.75 -14.08
CA ILE A 120 -8.43 14.87 -14.83
C ILE A 120 -9.22 15.17 -16.11
N GLY A 121 -10.34 14.46 -16.36
CA GLY A 121 -11.26 14.76 -17.44
C GLY A 121 -10.64 14.75 -18.84
N ILE A 122 -9.54 14.02 -19.05
CA ILE A 122 -8.99 13.86 -20.41
C ILE A 122 -9.91 12.93 -21.17
N LYS A 123 -10.88 13.55 -21.86
CA LYS A 123 -11.66 12.92 -22.92
C LYS A 123 -10.70 12.67 -24.08
N TYR A 124 -10.38 11.39 -24.31
CA TYR A 124 -9.82 10.96 -25.59
C TYR A 124 -10.86 11.15 -26.70
#